data_AF-A0A3D3GDX2-F1
#
_entry.id   AF-A0A3D3GDX2-F1
#
_cell.length_a   1.000
_cell.length_b   1.000
_cell.length_c   1.000
_cell.angle_alpha   90.00
_cell.angle_beta   90.00
_cell.angle_gamma   90.00
#
_symmetry.space_group_name_H-M   'P 1'
#
loop_
_entity.id
_entity.type
_entity.pdbx_description
1 polymer ?
#
loop_
_entity_poly.entity_id
_entity_poly.type
_entity_poly.pdbx_seq_one_letter_code
_entity_poly.pdbx_strand_id
1 'polypeptide(L)'
;MSIMRGSLLVLAMLNVSLISSGCGKDQGQSLVQGVQISTHQESEDVYLALTTQLNTGATQFVALNVSIADPKYPGEFFGSLGLKQAFNGTAELTLDLNVSKLANHQFSIGSKLPNGTDIPVGGLGNVPVIGIPIGDNGSRIYFAYGTGVAMVGAAIVIGEFNGLGGYVGNANIFPMFDFGHGVRGLGGVFAGQQKNQSGVAVFVDASTALTGAANELAVSKSIGMAKIAAADQPAPKLTFNVPATSQGAKDKVNKALLKLHSKKARLHAQ
;
A
#
# COMPACT_ATOMS: atom_id res chain seq x y z
N MET A 1 28.57 8.45 -72.94
CA MET A 1 27.97 7.25 -72.29
C MET A 1 28.10 7.44 -70.79
N SER A 2 27.02 7.87 -70.14
CA SER A 2 26.11 7.03 -69.32
C SER A 2 26.57 7.02 -67.85
N ILE A 3 26.06 7.93 -67.01
CA ILE A 3 24.96 7.73 -66.02
C ILE A 3 25.37 6.87 -64.81
N MET A 4 25.41 7.51 -63.64
CA MET A 4 24.96 7.04 -62.30
C MET A 4 25.37 8.16 -61.31
N ARG A 5 24.53 9.05 -60.76
CA ARG A 5 23.24 8.91 -60.06
C ARG A 5 23.29 7.80 -59.00
N GLY A 6 23.71 8.17 -57.79
CA GLY A 6 23.72 7.31 -56.61
C GLY A 6 23.64 8.12 -55.31
N SER A 7 22.41 8.38 -54.88
CA SER A 7 21.97 8.50 -53.48
C SER A 7 22.61 9.54 -52.57
N LEU A 8 22.13 10.77 -52.75
CA LEU A 8 22.04 11.82 -51.73
C LEU A 8 20.83 11.51 -50.82
N LEU A 9 20.95 10.61 -49.82
CA LEU A 9 19.84 10.30 -48.90
C LEU A 9 20.33 9.74 -47.55
N VAL A 10 21.10 10.52 -46.77
CA VAL A 10 21.42 10.19 -45.36
C VAL A 10 21.47 11.45 -44.49
N LEU A 11 20.45 12.32 -44.56
CA LEU A 11 20.34 13.48 -43.66
C LEU A 11 18.87 13.75 -43.29
N ALA A 12 18.22 12.77 -42.69
CA ALA A 12 16.88 12.90 -42.12
C ALA A 12 16.70 11.97 -40.90
N MET A 13 17.55 12.16 -39.89
CA MET A 13 17.25 11.72 -38.52
C MET A 13 17.47 12.90 -37.57
N LEU A 14 16.79 14.01 -37.86
CA LEU A 14 16.49 15.01 -36.86
C LEU A 14 15.27 14.49 -36.10
N ASN A 15 15.50 13.58 -35.16
CA ASN A 15 14.50 13.23 -34.14
C ASN A 15 14.29 14.48 -33.28
N VAL A 16 13.39 15.33 -33.74
CA VAL A 16 12.80 16.40 -32.97
C VAL A 16 11.90 15.75 -31.94
N SER A 17 12.51 15.32 -30.82
CA SER A 17 11.80 15.07 -29.58
C SER A 17 11.40 16.42 -28.99
N LEU A 18 10.42 17.07 -29.63
CA LEU A 18 9.58 18.07 -29.00
C LEU A 18 8.86 17.36 -27.87
N ILE A 19 9.50 17.32 -26.70
CA ILE A 19 8.82 17.01 -25.45
C ILE A 19 7.84 18.15 -25.27
N SER A 20 6.61 17.89 -25.69
CA SER A 20 5.42 18.65 -25.37
C SER A 20 5.22 18.63 -23.86
N SER A 21 5.91 19.52 -23.14
CA SER A 21 5.56 19.93 -21.78
C SER A 21 4.36 20.86 -21.87
N GLY A 22 3.20 20.25 -22.10
CA GLY A 22 1.94 20.95 -22.38
C GLY A 22 0.73 20.12 -22.00
N CYS A 23 0.62 19.73 -20.73
CA CYS A 23 -0.65 19.45 -20.07
C CYS A 23 -0.57 19.95 -18.63
N GLY A 24 -1.21 21.09 -18.36
CA GLY A 24 -1.52 21.50 -17.00
C GLY A 24 -2.42 20.48 -16.32
N LYS A 25 -1.89 19.82 -15.30
CA LYS A 25 -2.59 19.11 -14.23
C LYS A 25 -1.57 19.02 -13.09
N ASP A 26 -1.98 19.31 -11.87
CA ASP A 26 -1.16 19.45 -10.65
C ASP A 26 -0.30 18.22 -10.29
N GLN A 27 0.71 17.88 -11.09
CA GLN A 27 1.63 16.76 -10.82
C GLN A 27 2.78 17.14 -9.89
N GLY A 28 2.90 18.42 -9.49
CA GLY A 28 3.94 18.90 -8.59
C GLY A 28 3.71 18.59 -7.10
N GLN A 29 2.51 18.15 -6.70
CA GLN A 29 2.13 18.05 -5.28
C GLN A 29 1.90 16.62 -4.77
N SER A 30 1.98 15.59 -5.62
CA SER A 30 1.83 14.22 -5.15
C SER A 30 3.09 13.77 -4.40
N LEU A 31 2.93 13.22 -3.19
CA LEU A 31 4.00 12.60 -2.42
C LEU A 31 4.63 11.43 -3.19
N VAL A 32 3.85 10.70 -3.99
CA VAL A 32 4.33 9.59 -4.83
C VAL A 32 4.40 10.07 -6.28
N GLN A 33 5.60 10.05 -6.86
CA GLN A 33 5.88 10.50 -8.23
C GLN A 33 5.93 9.35 -9.24
N GLY A 34 6.25 8.15 -8.78
CA GLY A 34 6.33 6.98 -9.65
C GLY A 34 6.36 5.69 -8.84
N VAL A 35 5.77 4.64 -9.41
CA VAL A 35 5.79 3.29 -8.86
C VAL A 35 6.12 2.32 -9.98
N GLN A 36 7.06 1.44 -9.73
CA GLN A 36 7.40 0.32 -10.59
C GLN A 36 7.25 -0.96 -9.80
N ILE A 37 6.48 -1.90 -10.33
CA ILE A 37 6.34 -3.25 -9.78
C ILE A 37 6.83 -4.21 -10.85
N SER A 38 7.67 -5.15 -10.44
CA SER A 38 8.10 -6.25 -11.28
C SER A 38 8.14 -7.53 -10.45
N THR A 39 8.00 -8.66 -11.13
CA THR A 39 8.26 -9.96 -10.55
C THR A 39 9.44 -10.59 -11.29
N HIS A 40 10.25 -11.35 -10.57
CA HIS A 40 11.33 -12.14 -11.16
C HIS A 40 11.44 -13.47 -10.44
N GLN A 41 12.11 -14.43 -11.06
CA GLN A 41 12.32 -15.75 -10.47
C GLN A 41 13.81 -15.96 -10.21
N GLU A 42 14.14 -16.40 -9.00
CA GLU A 42 15.50 -16.75 -8.60
C GLU A 42 15.46 -18.08 -7.84
N SER A 43 16.21 -19.07 -8.32
CA SER A 43 16.30 -20.39 -7.67
C SER A 43 14.94 -21.03 -7.37
N GLU A 44 14.02 -21.02 -8.35
CA GLU A 44 12.63 -21.49 -8.27
C GLU A 44 11.67 -20.62 -7.43
N ASP A 45 12.18 -19.72 -6.61
CA ASP A 45 11.38 -18.78 -5.83
C ASP A 45 10.95 -17.57 -6.66
N VAL A 46 9.75 -17.07 -6.38
CA VAL A 46 9.20 -15.86 -7.00
C VAL A 46 9.46 -14.68 -6.09
N TYR A 47 10.05 -13.63 -6.67
CA TYR A 47 10.34 -12.37 -6.02
C TYR A 47 9.45 -11.27 -6.57
N LEU A 48 8.98 -10.39 -5.68
CA LEU A 48 8.23 -9.18 -5.98
C LEU A 48 9.12 -7.99 -5.64
N ALA A 49 9.49 -7.24 -6.68
CA ALA A 49 10.27 -6.01 -6.56
C ALA A 49 9.36 -4.80 -6.80
N LEU A 50 9.26 -3.93 -5.79
CA LEU A 50 8.53 -2.67 -5.81
C LEU A 50 9.54 -1.53 -5.63
N THR A 51 9.54 -0.57 -6.55
CA THR A 51 10.30 0.68 -6.42
C THR A 51 9.34 1.85 -6.48
N THR A 52 9.36 2.70 -5.45
CA THR A 52 8.52 3.89 -5.35
C THR A 52 9.39 5.14 -5.26
N GLN A 53 9.12 6.12 -6.11
CA GLN A 53 9.74 7.45 -6.04
C GLN A 53 8.84 8.40 -5.28
N LEU A 54 9.38 9.03 -4.26
CA LEU A 54 8.71 9.94 -3.35
C LEU A 54 9.21 11.37 -3.59
N ASN A 55 8.28 12.32 -3.74
CA ASN A 55 8.58 13.74 -3.69
C ASN A 55 8.73 14.17 -2.22
N THR A 56 9.95 14.40 -1.79
CA THR A 56 10.23 14.74 -0.39
C THR A 56 10.39 16.24 -0.18
N GLY A 57 10.28 17.03 -1.26
CA GLY A 57 10.52 18.47 -1.23
C GLY A 57 11.93 18.78 -0.72
N ALA A 58 12.02 19.56 0.36
CA ALA A 58 13.29 19.88 1.03
C ALA A 58 13.68 18.85 2.11
N THR A 59 12.84 17.85 2.39
CA THR A 59 13.08 16.86 3.43
C THR A 59 14.08 15.82 2.94
N GLN A 60 15.15 15.63 3.71
CA GLN A 60 16.13 14.57 3.46
C GLN A 60 15.85 13.39 4.38
N PHE A 61 15.85 12.19 3.81
CA PHE A 61 15.75 10.95 4.56
C PHE A 61 17.12 10.33 4.79
N VAL A 62 17.32 9.78 5.99
CA VAL A 62 18.48 8.92 6.25
C VAL A 62 18.32 7.67 5.40
N ALA A 63 19.38 7.31 4.66
CA ALA A 63 19.37 6.09 3.89
C ALA A 63 19.24 4.88 4.82
N LEU A 64 18.28 4.01 4.56
CA LEU A 64 18.09 2.76 5.27
C LEU A 64 18.13 1.60 4.27
N ASN A 65 18.73 0.49 4.69
CA ASN A 65 18.61 -0.79 4.02
C ASN A 65 18.46 -1.84 5.11
N VAL A 66 17.29 -2.46 5.16
CA VAL A 66 16.92 -3.40 6.22
C VAL A 66 16.52 -4.71 5.59
N SER A 67 17.18 -5.79 6.00
CA SER A 67 16.78 -7.14 5.63
C SER A 67 15.51 -7.55 6.37
N ILE A 68 14.62 -8.21 5.66
CA ILE A 68 13.36 -8.70 6.20
C ILE A 68 13.62 -10.13 6.65
N ALA A 69 13.92 -10.31 7.93
CA ALA A 69 14.22 -11.62 8.51
C ALA A 69 12.98 -12.27 9.11
N ASP A 70 13.01 -13.59 9.27
CA ASP A 70 12.00 -14.30 10.03
C ASP A 70 12.08 -13.95 11.52
N PRO A 71 10.97 -13.47 12.13
CA PRO A 71 10.95 -13.17 13.57
C PRO A 71 11.21 -14.39 14.46
N LYS A 72 10.92 -15.61 13.99
CA LYS A 72 11.21 -16.87 14.71
C LYS A 72 12.61 -17.39 14.40
N TYR A 73 13.11 -17.15 13.18
CA TYR A 73 14.40 -17.67 12.70
C TYR A 73 15.25 -16.56 12.04
N PRO A 74 15.97 -15.73 12.81
CA PRO A 74 16.67 -14.54 12.30
C PRO A 74 17.74 -14.77 11.23
N GLY A 75 18.13 -16.03 10.97
CA GLY A 75 19.04 -16.41 9.89
C GLY A 75 18.35 -16.65 8.54
N GLU A 76 17.01 -16.68 8.51
CA GLU A 76 16.21 -16.79 7.29
C GLU A 76 15.71 -15.41 6.87
N PHE A 77 15.90 -15.09 5.59
CA PHE A 77 15.55 -13.79 5.02
C PHE A 77 14.50 -13.95 3.92
N PHE A 78 13.51 -13.07 3.96
CA PHE A 78 12.42 -12.97 2.99
C PHE A 78 12.61 -11.85 1.98
N GLY A 79 13.64 -11.01 2.15
CA GLY A 79 13.93 -9.93 1.21
C GLY A 79 14.57 -8.72 1.87
N SER A 80 14.40 -7.54 1.26
CA SER A 80 14.95 -6.29 1.76
C SER A 80 14.04 -5.09 1.52
N LEU A 81 14.13 -4.11 2.43
CA LEU A 81 13.55 -2.79 2.28
C LEU A 81 14.67 -1.75 2.27
N GLY A 82 14.70 -0.90 1.25
CA GLY A 82 15.60 0.23 1.14
C GLY A 82 14.83 1.55 1.06
N LEU A 83 15.36 2.60 1.67
CA LEU A 83 15.02 3.99 1.39
C LEU A 83 16.33 4.72 1.12
N LYS A 84 16.46 5.37 -0.03
CA LYS A 84 17.63 6.18 -0.37
C LYS A 84 17.20 7.53 -0.93
N GLN A 85 17.95 8.58 -0.61
CA GLN A 85 17.75 9.88 -1.25
C GLN A 85 18.43 9.89 -2.62
N ALA A 86 17.74 10.34 -3.65
CA ALA A 86 18.30 10.63 -4.96
C ALA A 86 18.78 12.09 -5.04
N PHE A 87 19.78 12.36 -5.88
CA PHE A 87 20.39 13.69 -6.02
C PHE A 87 19.43 14.77 -6.57
N ASN A 88 18.29 14.38 -7.11
CA ASN A 88 17.26 15.26 -7.64
C ASN A 88 16.22 15.69 -6.59
N GLY A 89 16.45 15.40 -5.30
CA GLY A 89 15.52 15.76 -4.22
C GLY A 89 14.33 14.80 -4.07
N THR A 90 14.34 13.66 -4.75
CA THR A 90 13.37 12.58 -4.51
C THR A 90 13.98 11.55 -3.56
N ALA A 91 13.14 10.78 -2.88
CA ALA A 91 13.56 9.57 -2.21
C ALA A 91 13.03 8.34 -2.96
N GLU A 92 13.80 7.27 -2.97
CA GLU A 92 13.44 6.00 -3.58
C GLU A 92 13.26 4.96 -2.48
N LEU A 93 12.04 4.45 -2.36
CA LEU A 93 11.69 3.32 -1.50
C LEU A 93 11.71 2.05 -2.36
N THR A 94 12.63 1.14 -2.07
CA THR A 94 12.77 -0.16 -2.74
C THR A 94 12.33 -1.27 -1.80
N LEU A 95 11.50 -2.19 -2.28
CA LEU A 95 11.05 -3.35 -1.55
C LEU A 95 11.27 -4.56 -2.46
N ASP A 96 12.01 -5.54 -1.97
CA ASP A 96 12.22 -6.81 -2.64
C ASP A 96 11.76 -7.93 -1.71
N LEU A 97 10.87 -8.79 -2.17
CA LEU A 97 10.19 -9.80 -1.35
C LEU A 97 10.12 -11.14 -2.06
N ASN A 98 10.64 -12.18 -1.42
CA ASN A 98 10.41 -13.57 -1.80
C ASN A 98 9.00 -14.00 -1.37
N VAL A 99 8.04 -13.85 -2.27
CA VAL A 99 6.63 -14.18 -1.99
C VAL A 99 6.39 -15.68 -1.84
N SER A 100 7.25 -16.53 -2.45
CA SER A 100 7.19 -17.99 -2.29
C SER A 100 7.43 -18.40 -0.83
N LYS A 101 8.49 -17.90 -0.21
CA LYS A 101 8.80 -18.17 1.20
C LYS A 101 7.77 -17.56 2.14
N LEU A 102 7.31 -16.35 1.83
CA LEU A 102 6.27 -15.69 2.65
C LEU A 102 4.98 -16.49 2.69
N ALA A 103 4.56 -17.07 1.55
CA ALA A 103 3.34 -17.88 1.48
C ALA A 103 3.41 -19.14 2.36
N ASN A 104 4.60 -19.69 2.60
CA ASN A 104 4.80 -20.88 3.41
C ASN A 104 4.97 -20.58 4.92
N HIS A 105 5.07 -19.31 5.31
CA HIS A 105 5.31 -18.89 6.68
C HIS A 105 4.04 -18.40 7.39
N GLN A 106 3.91 -18.75 8.68
CA GLN A 106 2.84 -18.25 9.53
C GLN A 106 3.24 -16.92 10.17
N PHE A 107 2.97 -15.82 9.46
CA PHE A 107 3.09 -14.48 10.03
C PHE A 107 1.88 -14.13 10.89
N SER A 108 2.10 -13.23 11.84
CA SER A 108 1.02 -12.60 12.58
C SER A 108 0.13 -11.77 11.65
N ILE A 109 -1.17 -12.02 11.72
CA ILE A 109 -2.17 -11.21 11.02
C ILE A 109 -2.17 -9.82 11.65
N GLY A 110 -1.85 -8.81 10.85
CA GLY A 110 -1.66 -7.43 11.29
C GLY A 110 -2.26 -6.46 10.29
N SER A 111 -3.54 -6.15 10.45
CA SER A 111 -4.30 -5.28 9.53
C SER A 111 -4.25 -3.79 9.86
N LYS A 112 -3.44 -3.40 10.85
CA LYS A 112 -3.37 -2.01 11.36
C LYS A 112 -2.04 -1.35 11.00
N LEU A 113 -2.12 -0.05 10.72
CA LEU A 113 -0.98 0.86 10.66
C LEU A 113 -0.28 0.97 12.03
N PRO A 114 0.96 1.48 12.10
CA PRO A 114 1.69 1.63 13.36
C PRO A 114 0.97 2.52 14.40
N ASN A 115 0.11 3.45 13.95
CA ASN A 115 -0.75 4.25 14.83
C ASN A 115 -2.04 3.54 15.29
N GLY A 116 -2.20 2.25 14.97
CA GLY A 116 -3.37 1.45 15.37
C GLY A 116 -4.62 1.64 14.50
N THR A 117 -4.58 2.51 13.49
CA THR A 117 -5.68 2.70 12.55
C THR A 117 -5.69 1.64 11.45
N ASP A 118 -6.83 1.47 10.77
CA ASP A 118 -6.93 0.54 9.62
C ASP A 118 -6.09 1.01 8.43
N ILE A 119 -5.56 0.04 7.67
CA ILE A 119 -4.94 0.30 6.38
C ILE A 119 -6.03 0.81 5.42
N PRO A 120 -5.85 1.98 4.78
CA PRO A 120 -6.91 2.65 4.01
C PRO A 120 -7.18 2.03 2.63
N VAL A 121 -7.01 0.71 2.47
CA VAL A 121 -7.19 -0.01 1.21
C VAL A 121 -8.55 -0.71 1.21
N GLY A 122 -9.38 -0.41 0.21
CA GLY A 122 -10.69 -1.03 0.03
C GLY A 122 -10.59 -2.52 -0.31
N GLY A 123 -11.63 -3.30 0.02
CA GLY A 123 -11.70 -4.73 -0.34
C GLY A 123 -10.96 -5.68 0.60
N LEU A 124 -10.27 -5.18 1.64
CA LEU A 124 -9.54 -6.01 2.61
C LEU A 124 -10.41 -6.63 3.72
N GLY A 125 -11.72 -6.35 3.77
CA GLY A 125 -12.57 -6.64 4.94
C GLY A 125 -12.54 -8.09 5.45
N ASN A 126 -12.36 -9.07 4.54
CA ASN A 126 -12.22 -10.49 4.89
C ASN A 126 -10.90 -11.10 4.39
N VAL A 127 -9.97 -10.28 3.91
CA VAL A 127 -8.70 -10.74 3.36
C VAL A 127 -7.63 -10.63 4.46
N PRO A 128 -6.99 -11.75 4.85
CA PRO A 128 -5.90 -11.70 5.80
C PRO A 128 -4.80 -10.76 5.32
N VAL A 129 -4.44 -9.81 6.18
CA VAL A 129 -3.31 -8.92 5.95
C VAL A 129 -2.15 -9.40 6.81
N ILE A 130 -1.06 -9.76 6.14
CA ILE A 130 0.21 -10.12 6.75
C ILE A 130 0.98 -8.83 6.99
N GLY A 131 1.29 -8.55 8.26
CA GLY A 131 2.11 -7.39 8.66
C GLY A 131 3.46 -7.85 9.17
N ILE A 132 4.52 -7.61 8.42
CA ILE A 132 5.89 -8.01 8.76
C ILE A 132 6.59 -6.81 9.42
N PRO A 133 6.97 -6.89 10.71
CA PRO A 133 7.68 -5.79 11.36
C PRO A 133 9.08 -5.60 10.75
N ILE A 134 9.51 -4.34 10.66
CA ILE A 134 10.83 -3.94 10.18
C ILE A 134 11.54 -3.23 11.32
N GLY A 135 12.48 -3.92 11.96
CA GLY A 135 13.14 -3.43 13.17
C GLY A 135 12.16 -3.16 14.33
N ASP A 136 12.63 -2.41 15.32
CA ASP A 136 11.89 -2.20 16.58
C ASP A 136 11.15 -0.85 16.64
N ASN A 137 11.11 -0.09 15.55
CA ASN A 137 10.51 1.23 15.51
C ASN A 137 9.03 1.22 15.12
N GLY A 138 8.40 0.06 15.00
CA GLY A 138 7.00 -0.07 14.61
C GLY A 138 6.72 0.00 13.10
N SER A 139 7.75 0.19 12.27
CA SER A 139 7.61 0.10 10.80
C SER A 139 7.21 -1.31 10.36
N ARG A 140 6.42 -1.41 9.29
CA ARG A 140 5.85 -2.68 8.83
C ARG A 140 5.74 -2.75 7.32
N ILE A 141 5.91 -3.93 6.77
CA ILE A 141 5.53 -4.30 5.41
C ILE A 141 4.18 -5.00 5.48
N TYR A 142 3.32 -4.69 4.53
CA TYR A 142 2.00 -5.27 4.43
C TYR A 142 1.88 -6.02 3.12
N PHE A 143 1.35 -7.23 3.24
CA PHE A 143 0.96 -8.04 2.09
C PHE A 143 -0.44 -8.59 2.35
N ALA A 144 -1.32 -8.48 1.35
CA ALA A 144 -2.63 -9.07 1.38
C ALA A 144 -2.94 -9.70 0.03
N TYR A 145 -3.51 -10.90 0.04
CA TYR A 145 -3.91 -11.60 -1.18
C TYR A 145 -5.20 -12.37 -0.96
N GLY A 146 -6.19 -12.12 -1.80
CA GLY A 146 -7.51 -12.72 -1.73
C GLY A 146 -8.28 -12.63 -3.04
N THR A 147 -9.53 -13.05 -3.02
CA THR A 147 -10.39 -13.02 -4.22
C THR A 147 -10.62 -11.57 -4.65
N GLY A 148 -10.02 -11.17 -5.78
CA GLY A 148 -10.20 -9.85 -6.38
C GLY A 148 -9.38 -8.73 -5.73
N VAL A 149 -8.45 -9.04 -4.83
CA VAL A 149 -7.53 -8.04 -4.25
C VAL A 149 -6.16 -8.66 -3.98
N ALA A 150 -5.12 -7.96 -4.41
CA ALA A 150 -3.77 -8.18 -3.95
C ALA A 150 -3.13 -6.84 -3.66
N MET A 151 -2.49 -6.71 -2.51
CA MET A 151 -1.90 -5.47 -2.06
C MET A 151 -0.52 -5.75 -1.48
N VAL A 152 0.42 -4.88 -1.84
CA VAL A 152 1.73 -4.78 -1.21
C VAL A 152 1.94 -3.35 -0.77
N GLY A 153 2.55 -3.15 0.39
CA GLY A 153 2.87 -1.82 0.86
C GLY A 153 3.82 -1.82 2.04
N ALA A 154 4.25 -0.64 2.43
CA ALA A 154 5.07 -0.44 3.61
C ALA A 154 4.60 0.82 4.36
N ALA A 155 4.62 0.75 5.68
CA ALA A 155 4.50 1.89 6.57
C ALA A 155 5.81 2.07 7.33
N ILE A 156 6.47 3.20 7.08
CA ILE A 156 7.76 3.54 7.66
C ILE A 156 7.55 4.62 8.71
N VAL A 157 7.87 4.28 9.95
CA VAL A 157 7.85 5.21 11.07
C VAL A 157 9.05 6.13 10.96
N ILE A 158 8.79 7.44 11.06
CA ILE A 158 9.81 8.48 10.98
C ILE A 158 9.95 9.11 12.36
N GLY A 159 11.14 9.04 12.96
CA GLY A 159 11.37 9.51 14.32
C GLY A 159 11.13 11.01 14.48
N GLU A 160 11.42 11.78 13.44
CA GLU A 160 11.22 13.22 13.34
C GLU A 160 9.74 13.60 13.33
N PHE A 161 8.85 12.65 13.02
CA PHE A 161 7.40 12.86 13.03
C PHE A 161 6.81 12.60 14.43
N ASN A 162 7.62 12.15 15.39
CA ASN A 162 7.18 12.02 16.77
C ASN A 162 6.72 13.37 17.31
N GLY A 163 5.48 13.42 17.82
CA GLY A 163 4.88 14.65 18.32
C GLY A 163 3.91 15.33 17.35
N LEU A 164 3.93 15.00 16.05
CA LEU A 164 2.90 15.48 15.11
C LEU A 164 1.49 15.12 15.60
N GLY A 165 1.29 13.90 16.07
CA GLY A 165 -0.01 13.46 16.60
C GLY A 165 -0.46 14.18 17.88
N GLY A 166 0.43 14.91 18.57
CA GLY A 166 0.04 15.81 19.65
C GLY A 166 -0.69 17.06 19.14
N TYR A 167 -0.43 17.48 17.91
CA TYR A 167 -1.06 18.64 17.27
C TYR A 167 -2.25 18.25 16.38
N VAL A 168 -2.13 17.16 15.63
CA VAL A 168 -3.14 16.74 14.65
C VAL A 168 -4.00 15.55 15.11
N GLY A 169 -3.69 14.97 16.27
CA GLY A 169 -4.33 13.74 16.76
C GLY A 169 -3.94 12.50 15.96
N ASN A 170 -4.80 11.49 15.97
CA ASN A 170 -4.67 10.34 15.08
C ASN A 170 -5.24 10.72 13.72
N ALA A 171 -4.34 11.07 12.77
CA ALA A 171 -4.72 11.53 11.45
C ALA A 171 -4.03 10.69 10.37
N ASN A 172 -4.77 10.35 9.32
CA ASN A 172 -4.30 9.60 8.16
C ASN A 172 -4.67 10.36 6.90
N ILE A 173 -3.68 10.74 6.09
CA ILE A 173 -3.90 11.43 4.83
C ILE A 173 -3.23 10.60 3.73
N PHE A 174 -4.06 9.92 2.94
CA PHE A 174 -3.64 8.99 1.90
C PHE A 174 -4.30 9.33 0.56
N PRO A 175 -3.75 10.28 -0.20
CA PRO A 175 -4.19 10.50 -1.57
C PRO A 175 -3.98 9.25 -2.41
N MET A 176 -4.95 8.96 -3.27
CA MET A 176 -4.84 7.92 -4.29
C MET A 176 -3.96 8.42 -5.43
N PHE A 177 -3.11 7.53 -5.93
CA PHE A 177 -2.39 7.72 -7.19
C PHE A 177 -2.77 6.61 -8.18
N ASP A 178 -2.75 6.95 -9.46
CA ASP A 178 -2.95 6.04 -10.58
C ASP A 178 -1.93 6.40 -11.66
N PHE A 179 -1.02 5.50 -11.97
CA PHE A 179 0.01 5.68 -13.00
C PHE A 179 -0.37 5.03 -14.34
N GLY A 180 -1.60 4.53 -14.48
CA GLY A 180 -2.03 3.77 -15.64
C GLY A 180 -1.53 2.33 -15.60
N HIS A 181 -1.87 1.55 -16.63
CA HIS A 181 -1.48 0.13 -16.77
C HIS A 181 -1.84 -0.76 -15.58
N GLY A 182 -2.85 -0.35 -14.79
CA GLY A 182 -3.30 -1.10 -13.62
C GLY A 182 -2.41 -0.95 -12.39
N VAL A 183 -1.50 0.03 -12.36
CA VAL A 183 -0.71 0.39 -11.17
C VAL A 183 -1.42 1.52 -10.44
N ARG A 184 -2.15 1.15 -9.39
CA ARG A 184 -2.92 2.08 -8.54
C ARG A 184 -2.52 1.90 -7.09
N GLY A 185 -2.61 2.96 -6.31
CA GLY A 185 -2.25 2.87 -4.91
C GLY A 185 -2.60 4.09 -4.09
N LEU A 186 -2.14 4.08 -2.86
CA LEU A 186 -2.31 5.12 -1.86
C LEU A 186 -0.94 5.42 -1.29
N GLY A 187 -0.58 6.69 -1.18
CA GLY A 187 0.70 7.10 -0.62
C GLY A 187 0.52 8.34 0.22
N GLY A 188 0.97 8.31 1.46
CA GLY A 188 0.61 9.38 2.38
C GLY A 188 1.29 9.32 3.73
N VAL A 189 0.76 10.11 4.65
CA VAL A 189 1.24 10.22 6.03
C VAL A 189 0.21 9.65 7.00
N PHE A 190 0.73 8.99 8.03
CA PHE A 190 -0.05 8.60 9.19
C PHE A 190 0.57 9.25 10.42
N ALA A 191 -0.28 9.67 11.35
CA ALA A 191 0.12 10.28 12.60
C ALA A 191 -0.58 9.60 13.78
N GLY A 192 0.10 9.52 14.90
CA GLY A 192 -0.42 8.98 16.15
C GLY A 192 0.14 9.69 17.36
N GLN A 193 -0.58 9.59 18.48
CA GLN A 193 -0.27 10.35 19.70
C GLN A 193 0.98 9.87 20.44
N GLN A 194 1.41 8.63 20.22
CA GLN A 194 2.57 8.06 20.91
C GLN A 194 3.82 8.07 20.03
N LYS A 195 4.98 7.93 20.68
CA LYS A 195 6.25 7.70 19.98
C LYS A 195 6.11 6.50 19.04
N ASN A 196 6.73 6.59 17.87
CA ASN A 196 6.74 5.54 16.84
C ASN A 196 5.38 5.26 16.19
N GLN A 197 4.44 6.21 16.25
CA GLN A 197 3.13 6.09 15.59
C GLN A 197 2.94 7.08 14.45
N SER A 198 3.99 7.76 14.01
CA SER A 198 3.89 8.73 12.92
C SER A 198 4.92 8.42 11.83
N GLY A 199 4.55 8.62 10.58
CA GLY A 199 5.40 8.24 9.45
C GLY A 199 4.72 8.38 8.10
N VAL A 200 5.33 7.74 7.10
CA VAL A 200 4.84 7.67 5.73
C VAL A 200 4.47 6.24 5.39
N ALA A 201 3.43 6.05 4.59
CA ALA A 201 3.11 4.73 4.06
C ALA A 201 2.71 4.79 2.60
N VAL A 202 3.01 3.70 1.89
CA VAL A 202 2.64 3.49 0.49
C VAL A 202 2.05 2.10 0.37
N PHE A 203 0.91 2.01 -0.29
CA PHE A 203 0.19 0.78 -0.60
C PHE A 203 -0.11 0.75 -2.08
N VAL A 204 0.15 -0.36 -2.74
CA VAL A 204 -0.07 -0.53 -4.18
C VAL A 204 -0.93 -1.76 -4.39
N ASP A 205 -1.90 -1.62 -5.29
CA ASP A 205 -2.65 -2.74 -5.85
C ASP A 205 -1.70 -3.55 -6.74
N ALA A 206 -1.40 -4.77 -6.29
CA ALA A 206 -0.55 -5.72 -6.98
C ALA A 206 -1.36 -6.74 -7.79
N SER A 207 -2.69 -6.62 -7.86
CA SER A 207 -3.54 -7.59 -8.54
C SER A 207 -3.14 -7.76 -10.00
N THR A 208 -2.83 -6.68 -10.71
CA THR A 208 -2.45 -6.73 -12.13
C THR A 208 -1.08 -7.36 -12.37
N ALA A 209 -0.12 -7.14 -11.47
CA ALA A 209 1.20 -7.76 -11.53
C ALA A 209 1.13 -9.27 -11.25
N LEU A 210 0.30 -9.67 -10.27
CA LEU A 210 0.16 -11.06 -9.88
C LEU A 210 -0.74 -11.87 -10.83
N THR A 211 -1.71 -11.25 -11.51
CA THR A 211 -2.49 -11.91 -12.57
C THR A 211 -1.74 -12.02 -13.88
N GLY A 212 -0.81 -11.09 -14.18
CA GLY A 212 0.10 -11.19 -15.33
C GLY A 212 1.19 -12.24 -15.16
N ALA A 213 1.69 -12.43 -13.92
CA ALA A 213 2.64 -13.49 -13.57
C ALA A 213 1.96 -14.87 -13.38
N ALA A 214 0.63 -14.92 -13.42
CA ALA A 214 -0.15 -16.14 -13.34
C ALA A 214 -0.13 -16.92 -14.66
N ASN A 215 1.01 -17.53 -14.97
CA ASN A 215 0.95 -18.96 -15.24
C ASN A 215 0.55 -19.63 -13.91
N GLU A 216 -0.72 -19.99 -13.87
CA GLU A 216 -1.67 -20.24 -12.77
C GLU A 216 -1.27 -21.25 -11.67
N LEU A 217 -0.06 -21.80 -11.64
CA LEU A 217 0.25 -22.98 -10.82
C LEU A 217 1.15 -22.77 -9.60
N ALA A 218 2.00 -21.74 -9.55
CA ALA A 218 2.98 -21.61 -8.46
C ALA A 218 2.45 -20.82 -7.25
N VAL A 219 1.91 -19.62 -7.49
CA VAL A 219 1.43 -18.71 -6.42
C VAL A 219 0.10 -19.20 -5.84
N SER A 220 -0.78 -19.76 -6.68
CA SER A 220 -2.06 -20.34 -6.25
C SER A 220 -1.88 -21.59 -5.39
N LYS A 221 -0.86 -22.43 -5.69
CA LYS A 221 -0.54 -23.61 -4.89
C LYS A 221 0.09 -23.26 -3.55
N SER A 222 1.06 -22.34 -3.51
CA SER A 222 1.70 -21.95 -2.24
C SER A 222 0.72 -21.25 -1.29
N ILE A 223 -0.14 -20.36 -1.80
CA ILE A 223 -1.16 -19.68 -0.98
C ILE A 223 -2.36 -20.60 -0.68
N GLY A 224 -2.70 -21.50 -1.59
CA GLY A 224 -3.74 -22.52 -1.39
C GLY A 224 -3.40 -23.49 -0.26
N MET A 225 -2.12 -23.86 -0.09
CA MET A 225 -1.66 -24.70 1.01
C MET A 225 -1.62 -23.95 2.36
N ALA A 226 -1.34 -22.64 2.37
CA ALA A 226 -1.44 -21.81 3.56
C ALA A 226 -2.88 -21.69 4.10
N LYS A 227 -3.88 -21.72 3.21
CA LYS A 227 -5.30 -21.76 3.61
C LYS A 227 -5.68 -23.05 4.34
N ILE A 228 -5.01 -24.18 4.07
CA ILE A 228 -5.31 -25.46 4.74
C ILE A 228 -4.77 -25.45 6.18
N ALA A 229 -3.65 -24.76 6.45
CA ALA A 229 -3.11 -24.64 7.82
C ALA A 229 -3.93 -23.69 8.72
N ALA A 230 -4.74 -22.79 8.14
CA ALA A 230 -5.63 -21.89 8.90
C ALA A 230 -7.09 -22.39 8.99
N ALA A 231 -7.44 -23.49 8.30
CA ALA A 231 -8.81 -23.99 8.21
C ALA A 231 -9.25 -24.91 9.38
N ASP A 232 -8.36 -25.22 10.32
CA ASP A 232 -8.69 -26.07 11.49
C ASP A 232 -8.95 -25.27 12.77
N GLN A 233 -9.08 -23.95 12.66
CA GLN A 233 -9.68 -23.14 13.73
C GLN A 233 -11.18 -23.04 13.44
N PRO A 234 -12.07 -23.66 14.26
CA PRO A 234 -13.50 -23.49 14.10
C PRO A 234 -13.81 -22.00 14.16
N ALA A 235 -14.49 -21.49 13.13
CA ALA A 235 -14.86 -20.09 13.02
C ALA A 235 -15.40 -19.59 14.37
N PRO A 236 -14.83 -18.54 14.98
CA PRO A 236 -15.31 -18.04 16.25
C PRO A 236 -16.78 -17.67 16.07
N LYS A 237 -17.65 -18.39 16.78
CA LYS A 237 -19.08 -18.12 16.80
C LYS A 237 -19.26 -16.68 17.27
N LEU A 238 -19.58 -15.80 16.32
CA LEU A 238 -19.84 -14.38 16.59
C LEU A 238 -21.03 -14.29 17.54
N THR A 239 -20.75 -14.15 18.83
CA THR A 239 -21.75 -13.81 19.84
C THR A 239 -21.91 -12.30 19.83
N PHE A 240 -22.94 -11.84 19.13
CA PHE A 240 -23.36 -10.44 19.19
C PHE A 240 -23.95 -10.19 20.58
N ASN A 241 -23.11 -9.77 21.52
CA ASN A 241 -23.57 -9.23 22.79
C ASN A 241 -24.05 -7.81 22.55
N VAL A 242 -25.25 -7.67 22.00
CA VAL A 242 -25.93 -6.38 21.89
C VAL A 242 -26.36 -6.01 23.31
N PRO A 243 -25.75 -5.01 23.97
CA PRO A 243 -26.19 -4.60 25.29
C PRO A 243 -27.67 -4.21 25.18
N ALA A 244 -28.52 -4.86 25.98
CA ALA A 244 -29.93 -4.55 26.01
C ALA A 244 -30.09 -3.06 26.34
N THR A 245 -30.48 -2.26 25.34
CA THR A 245 -30.78 -0.85 25.54
C THR A 245 -31.85 -0.72 26.63
N SER A 246 -31.56 0.04 27.69
CA SER A 246 -32.51 0.28 28.77
C SER A 246 -33.81 0.86 28.20
N GLN A 247 -34.94 0.51 28.82
CA GLN A 247 -36.27 0.92 28.34
C GLN A 247 -36.36 2.44 28.14
N GLY A 248 -35.73 3.22 29.03
CA GLY A 248 -35.66 4.68 28.91
C GLY A 248 -34.88 5.20 27.69
N ALA A 249 -33.86 4.47 27.22
CA ALA A 249 -33.15 4.81 25.98
C ALA A 249 -34.04 4.58 24.75
N LYS A 250 -34.80 3.48 24.73
CA LYS A 250 -35.79 3.20 23.68
C LYS A 250 -36.87 4.28 23.62
N ASP A 251 -37.37 4.71 24.77
CA ASP A 251 -38.40 5.75 24.84
C ASP A 251 -37.90 7.12 24.37
N LYS A 252 -36.64 7.47 24.66
CA LYS A 252 -36.02 8.70 24.17
C LYS A 252 -35.87 8.68 22.65
N VAL A 253 -35.40 7.58 22.08
CA VAL A 253 -35.26 7.42 20.62
C VAL A 253 -36.63 7.45 19.94
N ASN A 254 -37.63 6.75 20.48
CA ASN A 254 -38.99 6.77 19.95
C ASN A 254 -39.64 8.17 20.03
N LYS A 255 -39.45 8.91 21.13
CA LYS A 255 -39.90 10.31 21.23
C LYS A 255 -39.22 11.22 20.21
N ALA A 256 -37.92 11.03 19.96
CA ALA A 256 -37.18 11.79 18.96
C ALA A 256 -37.67 11.48 17.53
N LEU A 257 -37.88 10.21 17.20
CA LEU A 257 -38.46 9.76 15.93
C LEU A 257 -39.88 10.31 15.72
N LEU A 258 -40.73 10.24 16.74
CA LEU A 258 -42.08 10.82 16.71
C LEU A 258 -42.05 12.34 16.51
N LYS A 259 -41.12 13.04 17.15
CA LYS A 259 -40.93 14.50 17.02
C LYS A 259 -40.43 14.90 15.63
N LEU A 260 -39.57 14.08 15.02
CA LEU A 260 -39.12 14.27 13.64
C LEU A 260 -40.26 14.02 12.65
N HIS A 261 -41.04 12.95 12.86
CA HIS A 261 -42.19 12.60 12.04
C HIS A 261 -43.30 13.67 12.11
N SER A 262 -43.62 14.15 13.31
CA SER A 262 -44.67 15.16 13.50
C SER A 262 -44.28 16.54 12.96
N LYS A 263 -42.98 16.85 12.91
CA LYS A 263 -42.50 18.12 12.40
C LYS A 263 -42.48 18.25 10.88
N LYS A 264 -42.79 17.19 10.11
CA LYS A 264 -42.82 17.17 8.62
C LYS A 264 -42.00 18.32 8.02
N ALA A 265 -40.70 18.31 8.29
CA ALA A 265 -39.81 19.35 7.79
C ALA A 265 -39.77 19.19 6.27
N ARG A 266 -40.62 19.96 5.58
CA ARG A 266 -40.54 20.11 4.14
C ARG A 266 -39.22 20.81 3.87
N LEU A 267 -38.25 20.06 3.35
CA LEU A 267 -37.08 20.64 2.72
C LEU A 267 -37.59 21.52 1.56
N HIS A 268 -37.53 22.84 1.76
CA HIS A 268 -37.59 23.76 0.65
C HIS A 268 -36.26 23.65 -0.09
N ALA A 269 -36.30 23.18 -1.33
CA ALA A 269 -35.19 23.34 -2.25
C ALA A 269 -35.11 24.83 -2.62
N GLN A 270 -33.97 25.46 -2.34
CA GLN A 270 -33.53 26.67 -3.03
C GLN A 270 -32.61 26.25 -4.16
#